data_AF-A0A250DEZ1-F1
#
_entry.id   AF-A0A250DEZ1-F1
#
_cell.length_a   1.000
_cell.length_b   1.000
_cell.length_c   1.000
_cell.angle_alpha   90.00
_cell.angle_beta   90.00
_cell.angle_gamma   90.00
#
_symmetry.space_group_name_H-M   'P 1'
#
loop_
_entity.id
_entity.type
_entity.pdbx_description
1 polymer ?
#
loop_
_entity_poly.entity_id
_entity_poly.type
_entity_poly.pdbx_seq_one_letter_code
_entity_poly.pdbx_strand_id
1 'polypeptide(L)'
;MRTMKSKWLAYTVLVGLIPILSRLLVWLIANGEVLAPFAATDFVAFGLVLHISNINELEHFSSQNKSWKTVQNGISVIFIAFYSVLFAVLLIGERNSSLINAKAMLYCVAALAVASLLLSLTIFHRISASPKGRT
;
A
#
# COMPACT_ATOMS: atom_id res chain seq x y z
N MET A 1 -23.43 15.10 6.32
CA MET A 1 -22.54 13.96 6.61
C MET A 1 -21.25 14.08 5.80
N ARG A 2 -20.22 14.75 6.33
CA ARG A 2 -18.89 14.92 5.69
C ARG A 2 -17.89 13.83 6.13
N THR A 3 -18.28 12.99 7.08
CA THR A 3 -17.40 12.14 7.89
C THR A 3 -17.23 10.71 7.36
N MET A 4 -18.02 10.26 6.38
CA MET A 4 -17.93 8.85 5.90
C MET A 4 -16.89 8.67 4.79
N LYS A 5 -16.80 9.61 3.84
CA LYS A 5 -15.84 9.52 2.72
C LYS A 5 -14.38 9.75 3.16
N SER A 6 -14.15 10.44 4.27
CA SER A 6 -12.79 10.68 4.80
C SER A 6 -12.20 9.51 5.61
N LYS A 7 -13.00 8.49 5.97
CA LYS A 7 -12.54 7.40 6.85
C LYS A 7 -11.83 6.26 6.12
N TRP A 8 -12.18 5.99 4.86
CA TRP A 8 -11.68 4.84 4.11
C TRP A 8 -10.14 4.83 3.99
N LEU A 9 -9.54 5.94 3.54
CA LEU A 9 -8.08 5.99 3.37
C LEU A 9 -7.38 5.86 4.73
N ALA A 10 -7.92 6.49 5.78
CA ALA A 10 -7.38 6.35 7.13
C ALA A 10 -7.40 4.89 7.60
N TYR A 11 -8.51 4.17 7.42
CA TYR A 11 -8.59 2.75 7.77
C TYR A 11 -7.64 1.89 6.92
N THR A 12 -7.52 2.18 5.63
CA THR A 12 -6.60 1.46 4.74
C THR A 12 -5.15 1.66 5.17
N VAL A 13 -4.76 2.90 5.48
CA VAL A 13 -3.41 3.21 5.94
C VAL A 13 -3.14 2.55 7.28
N LEU A 14 -4.08 2.63 8.24
CA LEU A 14 -3.93 1.99 9.54
C LEU A 14 -3.79 0.47 9.41
N VAL A 15 -4.65 -0.19 8.63
CA VAL A 15 -4.60 -1.64 8.39
C VAL A 15 -3.32 -2.03 7.66
N GLY A 16 -2.94 -1.28 6.63
CA GLY A 16 -1.74 -1.56 5.86
C GLY A 16 -0.44 -1.31 6.64
N LEU A 17 -0.44 -0.43 7.64
CA LEU A 17 0.70 -0.18 8.52
C LEU A 17 0.87 -1.26 9.61
N ILE A 18 -0.11 -2.15 9.82
CA ILE A 18 -0.05 -3.19 10.87
C ILE A 18 1.26 -4.01 10.80
N PRO A 19 1.73 -4.52 9.65
CA PRO A 19 2.97 -5.30 9.59
C PRO A 19 4.20 -4.50 10.03
N ILE A 20 4.30 -3.24 9.57
CA ILE A 20 5.41 -2.33 9.90
C ILE A 20 5.41 -2.01 11.39
N LEU A 21 4.25 -1.61 11.94
CA LEU A 21 4.12 -1.26 13.36
C LEU A 21 4.33 -2.47 14.27
N SER A 22 3.85 -3.64 13.87
CA SER A 22 4.07 -4.88 14.61
C SER A 22 5.54 -5.25 14.65
N ARG A 23 6.27 -5.15 13.52
CA ARG A 23 7.71 -5.39 13.50
C ARG A 23 8.48 -4.40 14.37
N LEU A 24 8.11 -3.11 14.30
CA LEU A 24 8.73 -2.08 15.13
C LEU A 24 8.51 -2.36 16.63
N LEU A 25 7.30 -2.75 17.02
CA LEU A 25 6.99 -3.11 18.41
C LEU A 25 7.82 -4.31 18.88
N VAL A 26 7.91 -5.36 18.05
CA VAL A 26 8.73 -6.55 18.35
C VAL A 26 10.21 -6.17 18.47
N TRP A 27 10.71 -5.32 17.58
CA TRP A 27 12.08 -4.84 17.63
C TRP A 27 12.39 -4.05 18.91
N LEU A 28 11.46 -3.22 19.38
CA LEU A 28 11.63 -2.43 20.61
C LEU A 28 11.71 -3.28 21.89
N ILE A 29 11.01 -4.41 21.93
CA ILE A 29 10.96 -5.31 23.10
C ILE A 29 11.98 -6.44 23.03
N ALA A 30 12.45 -6.79 21.83
CA ALA A 30 13.46 -7.82 21.63
C ALA A 30 14.86 -7.27 21.89
N ASN A 31 15.74 -8.10 22.44
CA ASN A 31 17.16 -7.77 22.52
C ASN A 31 17.70 -7.57 21.08
N GLY A 32 18.23 -6.38 20.79
CA GLY A 32 18.34 -5.76 19.46
C GLY A 32 19.18 -6.46 18.38
N GLU A 33 19.59 -7.71 18.57
CA GLU A 33 20.41 -8.47 17.63
C GLU A 33 19.60 -9.43 16.72
N VAL A 34 18.33 -9.69 17.02
CA VAL A 34 17.56 -10.75 16.33
C VAL A 34 16.77 -10.25 15.13
N LEU A 35 16.36 -8.98 15.11
CA LEU A 35 15.41 -8.47 14.12
C LEU A 35 15.78 -7.06 13.65
N ALA A 36 15.67 -6.80 12.34
CA ALA A 36 15.73 -5.44 11.83
C ALA A 36 14.41 -4.70 12.14
N PRO A 37 14.44 -3.38 12.42
CA PRO A 37 13.24 -2.59 12.70
C PRO A 37 12.25 -2.53 11.52
N PHE A 38 12.75 -2.75 10.30
CA PHE A 38 11.98 -2.72 9.06
C PHE A 38 12.38 -3.87 8.15
N ALA A 39 11.42 -4.47 7.44
CA ALA A 39 11.68 -5.41 6.37
C ALA A 39 10.97 -5.01 5.08
N ALA A 40 11.57 -5.38 3.94
CA ALA A 40 11.01 -5.09 2.63
C ALA A 40 9.61 -5.70 2.46
N THR A 41 9.38 -6.90 3.03
CA THR A 41 8.08 -7.58 3.01
C THR A 41 6.95 -6.76 3.66
N ASP A 42 7.25 -5.96 4.69
CA ASP A 42 6.25 -5.14 5.36
C ASP A 42 5.74 -4.01 4.43
N PHE A 43 6.64 -3.39 3.66
CA PHE A 43 6.28 -2.35 2.69
C PHE A 43 5.57 -2.91 1.46
N VAL A 44 5.92 -4.13 1.05
CA VAL A 44 5.18 -4.84 0.00
C VAL A 44 3.74 -5.10 0.43
N ALA A 45 3.54 -5.61 1.65
CA ALA A 45 2.21 -5.82 2.21
C ALA A 45 1.42 -4.51 2.30
N PHE A 46 2.04 -3.43 2.78
CA PHE A 46 1.42 -2.11 2.83
C PHE A 46 0.95 -1.62 1.45
N GLY A 47 1.82 -1.74 0.43
CA GLY A 47 1.48 -1.36 -0.94
C GLY A 47 0.32 -2.17 -1.52
N LEU A 48 0.30 -3.49 -1.28
CA LEU A 48 -0.80 -4.36 -1.71
C LEU A 48 -2.13 -3.95 -1.07
N VAL A 49 -2.14 -3.68 0.24
CA VAL A 49 -3.35 -3.22 0.95
C VAL A 49 -3.87 -1.91 0.38
N LEU A 50 -2.99 -0.94 0.09
CA LEU A 50 -3.38 0.33 -0.53
C LEU A 50 -4.08 0.11 -1.88
N HIS A 51 -3.49 -0.66 -2.78
CA HIS A 51 -4.05 -0.84 -4.13
C HIS A 51 -5.31 -1.70 -4.18
N ILE A 52 -5.39 -2.75 -3.35
CA ILE A 52 -6.63 -3.54 -3.21
C ILE A 52 -7.76 -2.65 -2.70
N SER A 53 -7.46 -1.83 -1.68
CA SER A 53 -8.44 -0.91 -1.11
C SER A 53 -8.85 0.19 -2.08
N ASN A 54 -7.92 0.72 -2.89
CA ASN A 54 -8.20 1.68 -3.94
C ASN A 54 -9.21 1.13 -4.95
N ILE A 55 -8.98 -0.10 -5.43
CA ILE A 55 -9.90 -0.78 -6.36
C ILE A 55 -11.28 -0.94 -5.72
N ASN A 56 -11.33 -1.44 -4.48
CA ASN A 56 -12.58 -1.66 -3.75
C ASN A 56 -13.38 -0.36 -3.58
N GLU A 57 -12.74 0.74 -3.18
CA GLU A 57 -13.41 2.03 -3.01
C GLU A 57 -13.86 2.60 -4.36
N LEU A 58 -13.00 2.52 -5.38
CA LEU A 58 -13.33 2.98 -6.72
C LEU A 58 -14.51 2.21 -7.31
N GLU A 59 -14.60 0.89 -7.08
CA GLU A 59 -15.70 0.05 -7.54
C GLU A 59 -17.06 0.54 -7.04
N HIS A 60 -17.15 0.90 -5.76
CA HIS A 60 -18.37 1.44 -5.13
C HIS A 60 -18.57 2.93 -5.38
N PHE A 61 -17.54 3.64 -5.85
CA PHE A 61 -17.66 5.06 -6.19
C PHE A 61 -18.42 5.27 -7.51
N SER A 62 -19.60 5.88 -7.40
CA SER A 62 -20.42 6.36 -8.51
C SER A 62 -19.83 7.64 -9.10
N SER A 63 -18.83 7.48 -9.97
CA SER A 63 -18.26 8.61 -10.73
C SER A 63 -19.07 8.89 -11.99
N GLN A 64 -19.23 10.17 -12.35
CA GLN A 64 -19.67 10.54 -13.71
C GLN A 64 -18.58 10.26 -14.75
N ASN A 65 -17.31 10.19 -14.32
CA ASN A 65 -16.16 9.96 -15.18
C ASN A 65 -15.68 8.51 -15.07
N LYS A 66 -16.29 7.64 -15.91
CA LYS A 66 -15.96 6.21 -15.99
C LYS A 66 -14.52 5.97 -16.45
N SER A 67 -14.01 6.77 -17.41
CA SER A 67 -12.65 6.63 -17.94
C SER A 67 -11.58 6.80 -16.85
N TRP A 68 -11.69 7.84 -16.02
CA TRP A 68 -10.75 8.05 -14.91
C TRP A 68 -10.73 6.87 -13.94
N LYS A 69 -11.92 6.33 -13.59
CA LYS A 69 -12.03 5.15 -12.71
C LYS A 69 -11.33 3.93 -13.33
N THR A 70 -11.53 3.68 -14.63
CA THR A 70 -10.86 2.58 -15.34
C THR A 70 -9.34 2.74 -15.31
N VAL A 71 -8.82 3.96 -15.54
CA VAL A 71 -7.37 4.22 -15.48
C VAL A 71 -6.82 3.96 -14.08
N GLN A 72 -7.49 4.45 -13.02
CA GLN A 72 -7.01 4.24 -11.65
C GLN A 72 -7.05 2.77 -11.23
N ASN A 73 -8.09 2.03 -11.63
CA ASN A 73 -8.14 0.58 -11.40
C ASN A 73 -7.00 -0.14 -12.15
N GLY A 74 -6.75 0.22 -13.42
CA GLY A 74 -5.65 -0.33 -14.19
C GLY A 74 -4.28 -0.07 -13.57
N ILE A 75 -4.03 1.17 -13.11
CA ILE A 75 -2.81 1.53 -12.37
C ILE A 75 -2.69 0.66 -11.12
N SER A 76 -3.76 0.53 -10.33
CA SER A 76 -3.74 -0.27 -9.10
C SER A 76 -3.40 -1.75 -9.37
N VAL A 77 -3.97 -2.34 -10.43
CA VAL A 77 -3.65 -3.72 -10.86
C VAL A 77 -2.19 -3.88 -11.26
N ILE A 78 -1.63 -2.91 -12.01
CA ILE A 78 -0.22 -2.91 -12.41
C ILE A 78 0.69 -2.91 -11.16
N PHE A 79 0.40 -2.03 -10.19
CA PHE A 79 1.16 -1.99 -8.94
C PHE A 79 1.04 -3.30 -8.14
N ILE A 80 -0.15 -3.90 -8.06
CA ILE A 80 -0.35 -5.21 -7.42
C ILE A 80 0.54 -6.27 -8.08
N ALA A 81 0.59 -6.31 -9.41
CA ALA A 81 1.46 -7.23 -10.15
C ALA A 81 2.94 -6.98 -9.82
N PHE A 82 3.40 -5.72 -9.81
CA PHE A 82 4.77 -5.37 -9.43
C PHE A 82 5.10 -5.81 -7.99
N TYR A 83 4.23 -5.50 -7.02
CA TYR A 83 4.42 -5.94 -5.64
C TYR A 83 4.45 -7.47 -5.52
N SER A 84 3.65 -8.19 -6.30
CA SER A 84 3.64 -9.65 -6.29
C SER A 84 4.95 -10.24 -6.81
N VAL A 85 5.53 -9.66 -7.86
CA VAL A 85 6.87 -10.05 -8.36
C VAL A 85 7.94 -9.75 -7.32
N LEU A 86 7.93 -8.56 -6.71
CA LEU A 86 8.89 -8.20 -5.66
C LEU A 86 8.76 -9.11 -4.43
N PHE A 87 7.54 -9.51 -4.07
CA PHE A 87 7.28 -10.48 -3.02
C PHE A 87 7.90 -11.84 -3.34
N ALA A 88 7.72 -12.34 -4.57
CA ALA A 88 8.33 -13.60 -5.00
C ALA A 88 9.87 -13.55 -4.97
N VAL A 89 10.46 -12.42 -5.38
CA VAL A 89 11.90 -12.18 -5.27
C VAL A 89 12.34 -12.24 -3.81
N LEU A 90 11.63 -11.58 -2.89
CA LEU A 90 11.92 -11.63 -1.46
C LEU A 90 11.89 -13.06 -0.90
N LEU A 91 10.88 -13.86 -1.26
CA LEU A 91 10.79 -15.27 -0.85
C LEU A 91 11.98 -16.12 -1.34
N ILE A 92 12.47 -15.86 -2.55
CA ILE A 92 13.67 -16.53 -3.07
C ILE A 92 14.91 -16.08 -2.29
N GLY A 93 15.00 -14.79 -1.94
CA GLY A 93 16.09 -14.22 -1.15
C GLY A 93 16.19 -14.75 0.26
N GLU A 94 15.06 -15.12 0.88
CA GLU A 94 15.04 -15.79 2.19
C GLU A 94 15.77 -17.15 2.15
N ARG A 95 15.74 -17.83 1.01
CA ARG A 95 16.43 -19.12 0.81
C ARG A 95 17.89 -18.96 0.39
N ASN A 96 18.21 -17.86 -0.31
CA ASN A 96 19.54 -17.59 -0.86
C ASN A 96 19.89 -16.10 -0.72
N SER A 97 20.40 -15.73 0.45
CA SER A 97 20.66 -14.33 0.83
C SER A 97 21.75 -13.64 -0.01
N SER A 98 22.58 -14.38 -0.74
CA SER A 98 23.60 -13.85 -1.66
C SER A 98 23.04 -13.34 -2.98
N LEU A 99 21.81 -13.74 -3.37
CA LEU A 99 21.23 -13.39 -4.66
C LEU A 99 20.61 -11.99 -4.69
N ILE A 100 20.20 -11.46 -3.53
CA ILE A 100 19.43 -10.23 -3.44
C ILE A 100 20.09 -9.27 -2.45
N ASN A 101 20.36 -8.06 -2.92
CA ASN A 101 20.78 -6.97 -2.04
C ASN A 101 19.58 -6.50 -1.18
N ALA A 102 19.53 -6.96 0.07
CA ALA A 102 18.43 -6.67 0.99
C ALA A 102 18.22 -5.17 1.24
N LYS A 103 19.30 -4.37 1.32
CA LYS A 103 19.20 -2.91 1.53
C LYS A 103 18.61 -2.21 0.30
N ALA A 104 19.10 -2.55 -0.89
CA ALA A 104 18.57 -2.01 -2.14
C ALA A 104 17.09 -2.37 -2.32
N MET A 105 16.74 -3.63 -2.02
CA MET A 105 15.35 -4.11 -2.06
C MET A 105 14.47 -3.32 -1.10
N LEU A 106 14.89 -3.15 0.16
CA LEU A 106 14.17 -2.36 1.16
C LEU A 106 13.89 -0.92 0.69
N TYR A 107 14.91 -0.22 0.19
CA TYR A 107 14.73 1.15 -0.31
C TYR A 107 13.83 1.20 -1.55
N CYS A 108 13.94 0.24 -2.46
CA CYS A 108 13.09 0.15 -3.64
C CYS A 108 11.61 -0.01 -3.26
N VAL A 109 11.28 -0.97 -2.41
CA VAL A 109 9.88 -1.21 -2.00
C VAL A 109 9.34 -0.09 -1.12
N ALA A 110 10.17 0.53 -0.28
CA ALA A 110 9.77 1.67 0.53
C ALA A 110 9.43 2.89 -0.34
N ALA A 111 10.26 3.20 -1.35
CA ALA A 111 9.97 4.25 -2.32
C ALA A 111 8.68 3.96 -3.10
N LEU A 112 8.48 2.71 -3.53
CA LEU A 112 7.26 2.28 -4.22
C LEU A 112 6.02 2.41 -3.33
N ALA A 113 6.15 2.10 -2.03
CA ALA A 113 5.09 2.24 -1.04
C ALA A 113 4.70 3.71 -0.81
N VAL A 114 5.68 4.62 -0.74
CA VAL A 114 5.42 6.06 -0.68
C VAL A 114 4.71 6.54 -1.94
N ALA A 115 5.17 6.14 -3.12
CA ALA A 115 4.50 6.48 -4.38
C ALA A 115 3.04 5.97 -4.40
N SER A 116 2.82 4.74 -3.92
CA SER A 116 1.48 4.14 -3.81
C SER A 116 0.58 4.91 -2.85
N LEU A 117 1.12 5.40 -1.73
CA LEU A 117 0.39 6.25 -0.80
C LEU A 117 0.00 7.60 -1.43
N LEU A 118 0.91 8.23 -2.17
CA LEU A 118 0.63 9.48 -2.90
C LEU A 118 -0.47 9.31 -3.96
N LEU A 119 -0.47 8.18 -4.68
CA LEU A 119 -1.55 7.84 -5.61
C LEU A 119 -2.88 7.66 -4.87
N SER A 120 -2.87 6.95 -3.74
CA SER A 120 -4.06 6.75 -2.91
C SER A 120 -4.61 8.08 -2.36
N LEU A 121 -3.73 9.01 -1.97
CA LEU A 121 -4.08 10.38 -1.57
C LEU A 121 -4.68 11.19 -2.73
N THR A 122 -4.17 11.00 -3.95
CA THR A 122 -4.72 11.67 -5.15
C THR A 122 -6.13 11.18 -5.46
N ILE A 123 -6.36 9.86 -5.38
CA ILE A 123 -7.69 9.24 -5.51
C ILE A 123 -8.63 9.78 -4.43
N PHE A 124 -8.17 9.78 -3.17
CA PHE A 124 -8.91 10.28 -2.03
C PHE A 124 -9.34 11.74 -2.20
N HIS A 125 -8.41 12.62 -2.59
CA HIS A 125 -8.70 14.03 -2.81
C HIS A 125 -9.77 14.21 -3.89
N ARG A 126 -9.68 13.46 -4.99
CA ARG A 126 -10.65 13.55 -6.09
C ARG A 126 -12.03 13.02 -5.70
N ILE A 127 -12.11 11.90 -4.98
CA ILE A 127 -13.36 11.34 -4.46
C ILE A 127 -14.00 12.32 -3.47
N SER A 128 -13.20 12.91 -2.59
CA SER A 128 -13.65 13.86 -1.56
C SER A 128 -14.09 15.20 -2.15
N ALA A 129 -13.44 15.67 -3.21
CA ALA A 129 -13.79 16.90 -3.91
C ALA A 129 -14.99 16.75 -4.86
N SER A 130 -15.39 15.52 -5.22
CA SER A 130 -16.49 15.29 -6.15
C SER A 130 -17.85 15.58 -5.49
N PRO A 131 -18.63 16.57 -5.98
CA PRO A 131 -19.91 16.92 -5.40
C PRO A 131 -20.97 15.91 -5.84
N LYS A 132 -21.02 14.75 -5.17
CA LYS A 132 -22.21 13.89 -5.17
C LYS A 132 -22.51 13.40 -3.74
N GLY A 133 -23.43 14.14 -3.15
CA GLY A 133 -24.22 13.85 -1.95
C GLY A 133 -25.58 14.57 -2.01
N ARG A 134 -26.11 14.78 -3.21
CA ARG A 134 -27.50 15.22 -3.46
C ARG A 134 -27.99 14.47 -4.70
N THR A 135 -28.66 13.35 -4.41
CA THR A 135 -29.84 12.74 -5.06
C THR A 135 -30.03 11.44 -4.31
#